data_AF-A0A539DEN0-F1
#
_entry.id   AF-A0A539DEN0-F1
#
_cell.length_a   1.000
_cell.length_b   1.000
_cell.length_c   1.000
_cell.angle_alpha   90.00
_cell.angle_beta   90.00
_cell.angle_gamma   90.00
#
_symmetry.space_group_name_H-M   'P 1'
#
loop_
_entity.id
_entity.type
_entity.pdbx_description
1 polymer ?
#
loop_
_entity_poly.entity_id
_entity_poly.type
_entity_poly.pdbx_seq_one_letter_code
_entity_poly.pdbx_strand_id
1 'polypeptide(L)'
;MDDNQLRTMGLAGGGAALAVALALTFIGQEKDGAVQPAIDPPQVSTAVVTPTPSVSASAPIPSTPAVETAMLDGPAPSMAVVKPAPSKAAAAPQNPNLEFIVRFDARHPLSRAQDLWLQGKRAEAEALARTTLAQRTELRGLCFSRFTLGAEIVLAHCARVPRAQIERTSARWQRKLRAMPGVQYCDANVIADVESR
;
A
#
# COMPACT_ATOMS: atom_id res chain seq x y z
N MET A 1 48.31 -15.19 8.00
CA MET A 1 48.02 -13.77 8.26
C MET A 1 46.64 -13.52 7.71
N ASP A 2 45.65 -13.56 8.61
CA ASP A 2 44.23 -13.73 8.28
C ASP A 2 43.55 -12.38 8.04
N ASP A 3 42.84 -12.25 6.91
CA ASP A 3 42.13 -11.05 6.44
C ASP A 3 41.01 -10.53 7.39
N ASN A 4 40.76 -11.22 8.51
CA ASN A 4 39.68 -10.91 9.43
C ASN A 4 40.03 -9.84 10.48
N GLN A 5 41.32 -9.47 10.63
CA GLN A 5 41.71 -8.43 11.59
C GLN A 5 41.60 -6.98 11.06
N LEU A 6 41.44 -6.79 9.74
CA LEU A 6 41.38 -5.44 9.16
C LEU A 6 40.01 -4.75 9.28
N ARG A 7 38.95 -5.47 9.67
CA ARG A 7 37.60 -4.88 9.76
C ARG A 7 37.24 -4.34 11.14
N THR A 8 37.96 -4.73 12.19
CA THR A 8 37.61 -4.37 13.57
C THR A 8 38.22 -3.04 14.03
N MET A 9 39.13 -2.43 13.27
CA MET A 9 39.78 -1.16 13.61
C MET A 9 39.11 0.11 13.01
N GLY A 10 37.98 -0.01 12.30
CA GLY A 10 37.34 1.13 11.64
C GLY A 10 36.36 1.95 12.49
N LEU A 11 36.15 1.63 13.77
CA LEU A 11 35.00 2.14 14.55
C LEU A 11 35.37 2.98 15.78
N ALA A 12 36.58 3.55 15.82
CA ALA A 12 37.00 4.42 16.91
C ALA A 12 37.84 5.59 16.38
N GLY A 13 37.19 6.66 15.92
CA GLY A 13 37.88 7.89 15.56
C GLY A 13 37.04 8.79 14.67
N GLY A 14 36.26 9.69 15.27
CA GLY A 14 35.49 10.68 14.50
C GLY A 14 34.49 11.45 15.34
N GLY A 15 34.94 11.98 16.47
CA GLY A 15 34.21 13.04 17.17
C GLY A 15 34.38 14.39 16.48
N ALA A 16 33.44 15.28 16.82
CA ALA A 16 33.48 16.74 16.72
C ALA A 16 32.95 17.42 15.45
N ALA A 17 31.92 18.23 15.71
CA ALA A 17 31.63 19.55 15.15
C ALA A 17 31.14 19.66 13.70
N LEU A 18 29.83 19.90 13.56
CA LEU A 18 29.31 21.07 12.83
C LEU A 18 27.84 21.29 13.23
N ALA A 19 27.67 22.01 14.34
CA ALA A 19 26.47 22.80 14.57
C ALA A 19 26.63 24.07 13.72
N VAL A 20 25.90 24.17 12.61
CA VAL A 20 25.69 25.44 11.91
C VAL A 20 24.22 25.78 12.03
N ALA A 21 23.99 26.79 12.86
CA ALA A 21 22.75 27.53 12.92
C ALA A 21 22.46 28.16 11.55
N LEU A 22 21.26 27.91 11.02
CA LEU A 22 20.62 28.77 10.03
C LEU A 22 19.24 29.13 10.59
N ALA A 23 19.27 30.10 11.51
CA ALA A 23 18.14 30.94 11.87
C ALA A 23 18.40 32.33 11.25
N LEU A 24 17.31 33.04 10.91
CA LEU A 24 17.23 34.36 10.23
C LEU A 24 17.41 34.22 8.70
N THR A 25 16.49 34.59 7.81
CA THR A 25 15.50 35.68 7.82
C THR A 25 14.39 35.39 6.80
N PHE A 26 13.11 35.52 7.17
CA PHE A 26 12.08 36.15 6.33
C PHE A 26 10.98 36.70 7.23
N ILE A 27 11.31 37.84 7.83
CA ILE A 27 10.37 38.81 8.39
C ILE A 27 9.83 39.63 7.21
N GLY A 28 8.50 39.81 7.15
CA GLY A 28 7.90 41.05 6.64
C GLY A 28 7.49 41.10 5.16
N GLN A 29 6.28 40.64 4.86
CA GLN A 29 5.40 41.31 3.88
C GLN A 29 3.96 41.28 4.43
N GLU A 30 3.71 42.04 5.49
CA GLU A 30 2.43 42.73 5.63
C GLU A 30 2.45 43.87 4.61
N LYS A 31 1.59 43.79 3.60
CA LYS A 31 1.19 44.95 2.83
C LYS A 31 -0.30 44.86 2.57
N ASP A 32 -1.03 45.55 3.43
CA ASP A 32 -2.39 45.98 3.17
C ASP A 32 -2.48 46.60 1.78
N GLY A 33 -3.37 46.03 0.98
CA GLY A 33 -3.61 46.41 -0.40
C GLY A 33 -4.99 45.90 -0.81
N ALA A 34 -6.01 46.51 -0.22
CA ALA A 34 -7.39 46.36 -0.65
C ALA A 34 -7.53 46.75 -2.13
N VAL A 35 -7.77 45.76 -2.99
CA VAL A 35 -8.53 45.93 -4.24
C VAL A 35 -9.38 44.69 -4.40
N GLN A 36 -10.67 44.86 -4.18
CA GLN A 36 -11.70 43.86 -4.41
C GLN A 36 -12.29 44.10 -5.80
N PRO A 37 -11.96 43.30 -6.83
CA PRO A 37 -12.76 43.26 -8.03
C PRO A 37 -13.99 42.41 -7.74
N ALA A 38 -15.14 43.07 -7.68
CA ALA A 38 -16.44 42.45 -7.85
C ALA A 38 -16.44 41.72 -9.20
N ILE A 39 -16.52 40.39 -9.17
CA ILE A 39 -16.81 39.56 -10.33
C ILE A 39 -17.93 38.62 -9.91
N ASP A 40 -19.00 38.71 -10.69
CA ASP A 40 -20.31 38.08 -10.56
C ASP A 40 -20.32 36.66 -9.98
N PRO A 41 -21.29 36.34 -9.10
CA PRO A 41 -21.59 34.95 -8.78
C PRO A 41 -22.11 34.26 -10.05
N PRO A 42 -21.52 33.14 -10.51
CA PRO A 42 -22.17 32.32 -11.52
C PRO A 42 -23.52 31.85 -10.94
N GLN A 43 -24.58 32.21 -11.66
CA GLN A 43 -25.94 31.86 -11.28
C GLN A 43 -26.07 30.37 -11.06
N VAL A 44 -26.61 30.03 -9.89
CA VAL A 44 -27.00 28.69 -9.49
C VAL A 44 -28.07 28.21 -10.46
N SER A 45 -27.69 27.40 -11.44
CA SER A 45 -28.64 26.58 -12.18
C SER A 45 -29.10 25.47 -11.23
N THR A 46 -30.21 25.70 -10.55
CA THR A 46 -30.95 24.67 -9.83
C THR A 46 -31.50 23.67 -10.84
N ALA A 47 -30.70 22.65 -11.18
CA ALA A 47 -31.22 21.48 -11.87
C ALA A 47 -32.15 20.74 -10.91
N VAL A 48 -33.44 20.76 -11.23
CA VAL A 48 -34.47 19.93 -10.60
C VAL A 48 -34.07 18.48 -10.88
N VAL A 49 -33.51 17.81 -9.87
CA VAL A 49 -33.26 16.37 -9.91
C VAL A 49 -34.60 15.68 -9.66
N THR A 50 -35.20 15.17 -10.73
CA THR A 50 -36.34 14.25 -10.65
C THR A 50 -35.90 12.99 -9.90
N PRO A 51 -36.46 12.68 -8.71
CA PRO A 51 -36.12 11.47 -7.99
C PRO A 51 -36.61 10.26 -8.81
N THR A 52 -35.66 9.45 -9.28
CA THR A 52 -35.98 8.16 -9.88
C THR A 52 -36.52 7.24 -8.78
N PRO A 53 -37.66 6.55 -8.98
CA PRO A 53 -38.22 5.69 -7.96
C PRO A 53 -37.27 4.54 -7.64
N SER A 54 -37.04 4.40 -6.34
CA SER A 54 -36.29 3.31 -5.70
C SER A 54 -37.04 2.00 -5.94
N VAL A 55 -36.52 1.14 -6.82
CA VAL A 55 -37.01 -0.22 -6.99
C VAL A 55 -36.39 -1.09 -5.91
N SER A 56 -37.15 -1.33 -4.85
CA SER A 56 -36.88 -2.36 -3.85
C SER A 56 -36.95 -3.73 -4.52
N ALA A 57 -35.80 -4.31 -4.85
CA ALA A 57 -35.71 -5.73 -5.17
C ALA A 57 -35.47 -6.51 -3.87
N SER A 58 -36.56 -6.95 -3.25
CA SER A 58 -36.53 -7.97 -2.21
C SER A 58 -36.07 -9.29 -2.83
N ALA A 59 -34.83 -9.69 -2.60
CA ALA A 59 -34.38 -11.04 -2.90
C ALA A 59 -34.93 -12.00 -1.83
N PRO A 60 -35.45 -13.18 -2.23
CA PRO A 60 -35.94 -14.18 -1.31
C PRO A 60 -34.79 -14.79 -0.48
N ILE A 61 -35.01 -14.85 0.83
CA ILE A 61 -34.16 -15.52 1.80
C ILE A 61 -34.31 -17.03 1.55
N PRO A 62 -33.24 -17.79 1.28
CA PRO A 62 -33.32 -19.24 1.29
C PRO A 62 -33.53 -19.71 2.73
N SER A 63 -34.65 -20.39 2.95
CA SER A 63 -35.03 -21.05 4.19
C SER A 63 -33.89 -21.92 4.70
N THR A 64 -33.39 -21.62 5.89
CA THR A 64 -32.62 -22.55 6.71
C THR A 64 -33.48 -23.78 7.01
N PRO A 65 -33.05 -25.01 6.71
CA PRO A 65 -33.72 -26.18 7.24
C PRO A 65 -33.52 -26.22 8.76
N ALA A 66 -34.63 -26.44 9.46
CA ALA A 66 -34.66 -26.72 10.87
C ALA A 66 -33.71 -27.87 11.19
N VAL A 67 -32.71 -27.61 12.03
CA VAL A 67 -31.93 -28.68 12.65
C VAL A 67 -32.80 -29.25 13.75
N GLU A 68 -33.41 -30.37 13.42
CA GLU A 68 -34.09 -31.28 14.32
C GLU A 68 -33.12 -31.73 15.41
N THR A 69 -33.37 -31.29 16.64
CA THR A 69 -32.68 -31.75 17.84
C THR A 69 -33.12 -33.18 18.14
N ALA A 70 -32.57 -34.15 17.42
CA ALA A 70 -32.74 -35.55 17.73
C ALA A 70 -31.83 -35.89 18.93
N MET A 71 -32.47 -36.04 20.10
CA MET A 71 -31.91 -36.78 21.23
C MET A 71 -31.64 -38.23 20.78
N LEU A 72 -30.38 -38.58 20.63
CA LEU A 72 -29.95 -39.97 20.53
C LEU A 72 -28.74 -40.17 21.43
N ASP A 73 -29.04 -40.78 22.57
CA ASP A 73 -28.09 -41.51 23.41
C ASP A 73 -27.27 -42.44 22.53
N GLY A 74 -26.02 -42.06 22.28
CA GLY A 74 -25.06 -42.79 21.46
C GLY A 74 -23.69 -42.76 22.11
N PRO A 75 -22.92 -43.87 22.04
CA PRO A 75 -21.65 -44.01 22.75
C PRO A 75 -20.69 -42.87 22.38
N ALA A 76 -20.00 -42.36 23.40
CA ALA A 76 -19.12 -41.20 23.33
C ALA A 76 -18.24 -41.23 22.05
N PRO A 77 -18.34 -40.24 21.15
CA PRO A 77 -17.49 -40.19 19.98
C PRO A 77 -16.05 -39.98 20.45
N SER A 78 -15.19 -40.96 20.16
CA SER A 78 -13.75 -40.80 20.28
C SER A 78 -13.34 -39.55 19.51
N MET A 79 -12.90 -38.53 20.24
CA MET A 79 -12.29 -37.34 19.67
C MET A 79 -10.95 -37.74 19.06
N ALA A 80 -11.00 -38.27 17.83
CA ALA A 80 -9.84 -38.32 16.98
C ALA A 80 -9.40 -36.87 16.78
N VAL A 81 -8.30 -36.50 17.44
CA VAL A 81 -7.59 -35.25 17.20
C VAL A 81 -7.20 -35.26 15.73
N VAL A 82 -8.06 -34.67 14.89
CA VAL A 82 -7.77 -34.42 13.49
C VAL A 82 -6.65 -33.38 13.50
N LYS A 83 -5.41 -33.87 13.44
CA LYS A 83 -4.21 -33.06 13.25
C LYS A 83 -4.49 -32.14 12.05
N PRO A 84 -4.61 -30.82 12.25
CA PRO A 84 -4.90 -29.91 11.14
C PRO A 84 -3.85 -30.14 10.07
N ALA A 85 -4.30 -30.54 8.87
CA ALA A 85 -3.41 -30.66 7.73
C ALA A 85 -2.68 -29.31 7.60
N PRO A 86 -1.34 -29.29 7.50
CA PRO A 86 -0.60 -28.05 7.41
C PRO A 86 -1.19 -27.25 6.26
N SER A 87 -1.78 -26.10 6.61
CA SER A 87 -2.27 -25.14 5.64
C SER A 87 -1.14 -24.92 4.67
N LYS A 88 -1.36 -25.31 3.40
CA LYS A 88 -0.39 -25.21 2.32
C LYS A 88 -0.05 -23.73 2.22
N ALA A 89 0.95 -23.30 2.98
CA ALA A 89 1.46 -21.95 2.97
C ALA A 89 1.72 -21.66 1.51
N ALA A 90 0.89 -20.80 0.91
CA ALA A 90 1.03 -20.42 -0.47
C ALA A 90 2.47 -19.95 -0.59
N ALA A 91 3.29 -20.76 -1.27
CA ALA A 91 4.69 -20.45 -1.47
C ALA A 91 4.70 -19.09 -2.13
N ALA A 92 5.04 -18.06 -1.33
CA ALA A 92 5.08 -16.70 -1.82
C ALA A 92 6.01 -16.78 -3.03
N PRO A 93 5.56 -16.38 -4.24
CA PRO A 93 6.42 -16.45 -5.39
C PRO A 93 7.63 -15.58 -5.08
N GLN A 94 8.74 -16.24 -4.73
CA GLN A 94 10.05 -15.64 -4.50
C GLN A 94 10.64 -15.32 -5.87
N ASN A 95 9.89 -14.54 -6.64
CA ASN A 95 10.48 -13.87 -7.78
C ASN A 95 11.27 -12.73 -7.15
N PRO A 96 12.60 -12.62 -7.38
CA PRO A 96 13.40 -11.49 -6.93
C PRO A 96 13.07 -10.25 -7.76
N ASN A 97 11.78 -9.99 -7.97
CA ASN A 97 11.29 -8.77 -8.51
C ASN A 97 11.50 -7.70 -7.44
N LEU A 98 12.10 -6.61 -7.87
CA LEU A 98 12.27 -5.42 -7.09
C LEU A 98 10.90 -4.95 -6.58
N GLU A 99 10.66 -5.10 -5.27
CA GLU A 99 9.42 -4.71 -4.58
C GLU A 99 9.62 -3.38 -3.82
N PHE A 100 8.56 -2.59 -3.76
CA PHE A 100 8.48 -1.33 -3.03
C PHE A 100 7.28 -1.35 -2.11
N ILE A 101 7.47 -1.04 -0.84
CA ILE A 101 6.38 -0.86 0.13
C ILE A 101 6.06 0.63 0.13
N VAL A 102 4.83 0.97 -0.26
CA VAL A 102 4.39 2.36 -0.42
C VAL A 102 3.14 2.62 0.41
N ARG A 103 3.16 3.70 1.18
CA ARG A 103 1.98 4.23 1.88
C ARG A 103 1.55 5.52 1.22
N PHE A 104 0.30 5.58 0.82
CA PHE A 104 -0.29 6.77 0.24
C PHE A 104 -1.09 7.57 1.28
N ASP A 105 -1.21 8.88 1.07
CA ASP A 105 -2.12 9.74 1.81
C ASP A 105 -3.54 9.64 1.24
N ALA A 106 -4.52 10.20 1.96
CA ALA A 106 -5.92 10.18 1.55
C ALA A 106 -6.20 10.84 0.19
N ARG A 107 -5.34 11.76 -0.28
CA ARG A 107 -5.52 12.49 -1.54
C ARG A 107 -5.06 11.69 -2.75
N HIS A 108 -4.20 10.69 -2.55
CA HIS A 108 -3.71 9.85 -3.63
C HIS A 108 -4.81 8.88 -4.12
N PRO A 109 -4.96 8.60 -5.42
CA PRO A 109 -6.01 7.72 -5.94
C PRO A 109 -6.00 6.29 -5.41
N LEU A 110 -4.82 5.80 -4.99
CA LEU A 110 -4.69 4.47 -4.40
C LEU A 110 -5.16 4.41 -2.93
N SER A 111 -5.44 5.54 -2.28
CA SER A 111 -5.95 5.58 -0.90
C SER A 111 -7.28 4.83 -0.76
N ARG A 112 -8.18 4.99 -1.74
CA ARG A 112 -9.46 4.28 -1.77
C ARG A 112 -9.28 2.76 -1.78
N ALA A 113 -8.23 2.26 -2.42
CA ALA A 113 -7.91 0.83 -2.41
C ALA A 113 -7.44 0.38 -1.02
N GLN A 114 -6.67 1.22 -0.31
CA GLN A 114 -6.27 0.98 1.08
C GLN A 114 -7.48 0.97 2.03
N ASP A 115 -8.43 1.90 1.84
CA ASP A 115 -9.67 1.95 2.63
C ASP A 115 -10.52 0.68 2.46
N LEU A 116 -10.68 0.20 1.21
CA LEU A 116 -11.37 -1.05 0.93
C LEU A 116 -10.67 -2.25 1.59
N TRP A 117 -9.33 -2.26 1.60
CA TRP A 117 -8.55 -3.29 2.27
C TRP A 117 -8.80 -3.30 3.79
N LEU A 118 -8.79 -2.13 4.43
CA LEU A 118 -9.08 -1.98 5.86
C LEU A 118 -10.52 -2.37 6.22
N GLN A 119 -11.47 -2.22 5.29
CA GLN A 119 -12.86 -2.67 5.45
C GLN A 119 -13.04 -4.19 5.25
N GLY A 120 -11.96 -4.94 4.97
CA GLY A 120 -12.04 -6.37 4.68
C GLY A 120 -12.49 -6.72 3.27
N LYS A 121 -12.72 -5.72 2.40
CA LYS A 121 -13.13 -5.90 0.99
C LYS A 121 -11.93 -6.18 0.10
N ARG A 122 -11.22 -7.28 0.38
CA ARG A 122 -9.91 -7.59 -0.22
C ARG A 122 -9.93 -7.66 -1.75
N ALA A 123 -10.89 -8.40 -2.33
CA ALA A 123 -10.96 -8.56 -3.78
C ALA A 123 -11.23 -7.24 -4.51
N GLU A 124 -12.11 -6.40 -3.96
CA GLU A 124 -12.41 -5.07 -4.51
C GLU A 124 -11.19 -4.13 -4.41
N ALA A 125 -10.49 -4.16 -3.27
CA ALA A 125 -9.27 -3.38 -3.05
C ALA A 125 -8.19 -3.73 -4.08
N GLU A 126 -7.94 -5.02 -4.31
CA GLU A 126 -6.96 -5.49 -5.28
C GLU A 126 -7.33 -5.11 -6.72
N ALA A 127 -8.60 -5.30 -7.10
CA ALA A 127 -9.10 -4.93 -8.42
C ALA A 127 -8.97 -3.41 -8.67
N LEU A 128 -9.30 -2.60 -7.66
CA LEU A 128 -9.17 -1.15 -7.73
C LEU A 128 -7.70 -0.73 -7.84
N ALA A 129 -6.81 -1.33 -7.05
CA ALA A 129 -5.37 -1.03 -7.09
C ALA A 129 -4.78 -1.34 -8.47
N ARG A 130 -5.09 -2.52 -9.03
CA ARG A 130 -4.63 -2.92 -10.38
C ARG A 130 -5.15 -1.97 -11.46
N THR A 131 -6.43 -1.65 -11.45
CA THR A 131 -7.05 -0.72 -12.43
C THR A 131 -6.42 0.67 -12.33
N THR A 132 -6.26 1.19 -11.12
CA THR A 132 -5.67 2.51 -10.89
C THR A 132 -4.22 2.57 -11.36
N LEU A 133 -3.41 1.54 -11.09
CA LEU A 133 -2.02 1.45 -11.58
C LEU A 133 -1.96 1.40 -13.10
N ALA A 134 -2.87 0.67 -13.76
CA ALA A 134 -2.91 0.59 -15.22
C ALA A 134 -3.24 1.94 -15.88
N GLN A 135 -4.06 2.77 -15.23
CA GLN A 135 -4.46 4.09 -15.74
C GLN A 135 -3.42 5.19 -15.51
N ARG A 136 -2.53 5.03 -14.52
CA ARG A 136 -1.54 6.06 -14.14
C ARG A 136 -0.23 5.87 -14.89
N THR A 137 0.04 6.77 -15.84
CA THR A 137 1.27 6.74 -16.65
C THR A 137 2.55 6.89 -15.82
N GLU A 138 2.49 7.63 -14.72
CA GLU A 138 3.58 7.85 -13.79
C GLU A 138 4.00 6.57 -13.05
N LEU A 139 3.10 5.59 -12.92
CA LEU A 139 3.36 4.29 -12.28
C LEU A 139 3.60 3.17 -13.30
N ARG A 140 3.66 3.48 -14.61
CA ARG A 140 3.96 2.49 -15.66
C ARG A 140 5.28 1.77 -15.40
N GLY A 141 5.21 0.44 -15.37
CA GLY A 141 6.34 -0.44 -15.06
C GLY A 141 6.29 -1.01 -13.64
N LEU A 142 5.40 -0.50 -12.78
CA LEU A 142 5.06 -1.10 -11.50
C LEU A 142 3.70 -1.80 -11.57
N CYS A 143 3.62 -2.95 -10.93
CA CYS A 143 2.45 -3.82 -10.86
C CYS A 143 2.07 -4.02 -9.39
N PHE A 144 0.78 -4.15 -9.12
CA PHE A 144 0.30 -4.51 -7.79
C PHE A 144 0.79 -5.92 -7.43
N SER A 145 1.46 -6.05 -6.27
CA SER A 145 1.88 -7.34 -5.71
C SER A 145 0.89 -7.78 -4.63
N ARG A 146 0.80 -7.03 -3.53
CA ARG A 146 -0.06 -7.35 -2.37
C ARG A 146 -0.32 -6.12 -1.51
N PHE A 147 -1.30 -6.23 -0.60
CA PHE A 147 -1.41 -5.35 0.56
C PHE A 147 -0.68 -5.96 1.75
N THR A 148 -0.13 -5.10 2.60
CA THR A 148 0.40 -5.48 3.92
C THR A 148 -0.71 -5.42 4.99
N LEU A 149 -0.37 -5.81 6.23
CA LEU A 149 -1.28 -5.71 7.37
C LEU A 149 -1.60 -4.24 7.75
N GLY A 150 -0.66 -3.31 7.51
CA GLY A 150 -0.84 -1.87 7.76
C GLY A 150 -1.52 -1.09 6.63
N ALA A 151 -2.14 -1.80 5.68
CA ALA A 151 -2.71 -1.25 4.45
C ALA A 151 -1.70 -0.52 3.54
N GLU A 152 -0.40 -0.75 3.71
CA GLU A 152 0.59 -0.37 2.71
C GLU A 152 0.42 -1.23 1.44
N ILE A 153 0.72 -0.64 0.29
CA ILE A 153 0.68 -1.32 -1.00
C ILE A 153 2.09 -1.76 -1.36
N VAL A 154 2.27 -3.04 -1.63
CA VAL A 154 3.50 -3.57 -2.20
C VAL A 154 3.39 -3.51 -3.71
N LEU A 155 4.25 -2.71 -4.33
CA LEU A 155 4.39 -2.59 -5.78
C LEU A 155 5.63 -3.38 -6.22
N ALA A 156 5.49 -4.23 -7.22
CA ALA A 156 6.61 -4.93 -7.83
C ALA A 156 6.92 -4.37 -9.22
N HIS A 157 8.16 -4.43 -9.67
CA HIS A 157 8.47 -4.19 -11.07
C HIS A 157 7.74 -5.23 -11.95
N CYS A 158 6.98 -4.79 -12.96
CA CYS A 158 6.16 -5.68 -13.79
C CYS A 158 6.99 -6.69 -14.60
N ALA A 159 8.22 -6.32 -14.95
CA ALA A 159 9.19 -7.17 -15.64
C ALA A 159 10.34 -7.55 -14.70
N ARG A 160 10.95 -8.71 -14.92
CA ARG A 160 12.14 -9.12 -14.19
C ARG A 160 13.28 -8.14 -14.44
N VAL A 161 13.85 -7.59 -13.37
CA VAL A 161 15.00 -6.67 -13.45
C VAL A 161 16.30 -7.49 -13.36
N PRO A 162 17.26 -7.34 -14.29
CA PRO A 162 18.54 -8.02 -14.20
C PRO A 162 19.29 -7.64 -12.91
N ARG A 163 19.99 -8.60 -12.28
CA ARG A 163 20.70 -8.37 -11.00
C ARG A 163 21.64 -7.16 -11.03
N ALA A 164 22.37 -6.98 -12.14
CA ALA A 164 23.27 -5.83 -12.37
C ALA A 164 22.56 -4.46 -12.50
N GLN A 165 21.23 -4.44 -12.57
CA GLN A 165 20.42 -3.23 -12.69
C GLN A 165 19.53 -2.97 -11.47
N ILE A 166 19.42 -3.91 -10.52
CA ILE A 166 18.50 -3.81 -9.38
C ILE A 166 18.72 -2.52 -8.59
N GLU A 167 19.96 -2.23 -8.21
CA GLU A 167 20.28 -1.05 -7.39
C GLU A 167 19.92 0.27 -8.09
N ARG A 168 20.37 0.44 -9.35
CA ARG A 168 20.07 1.64 -10.15
C ARG A 168 18.56 1.80 -10.40
N THR A 169 17.87 0.70 -10.68
CA THR A 169 16.42 0.70 -10.93
C THR A 169 15.64 0.99 -9.66
N SER A 170 16.05 0.42 -8.52
CA SER A 170 15.51 0.68 -7.19
C SER A 170 15.64 2.14 -6.81
N ALA A 171 16.86 2.68 -6.85
CA ALA A 171 17.11 4.08 -6.49
C ALA A 171 16.32 5.06 -7.36
N ARG A 172 16.21 4.77 -8.68
CA ARG A 172 15.40 5.59 -9.60
C ARG A 172 13.92 5.55 -9.22
N TRP A 173 13.35 4.37 -8.97
CA TRP A 173 11.94 4.24 -8.61
C TRP A 173 11.63 4.82 -7.24
N GLN A 174 12.48 4.60 -6.23
CA GLN A 174 12.32 5.23 -4.90
C GLN A 174 12.30 6.75 -4.99
N ARG A 175 13.25 7.37 -5.71
CA ARG A 175 13.25 8.83 -5.91
C ARG A 175 11.97 9.29 -6.59
N LYS A 176 11.53 8.58 -7.63
CA LYS A 176 10.31 8.90 -8.38
C LYS A 176 9.07 8.80 -7.50
N LEU A 177 8.91 7.70 -6.74
CA LEU A 177 7.76 7.47 -5.84
C LEU A 177 7.73 8.51 -4.72
N ARG A 178 8.86 8.80 -4.08
CA ARG A 178 8.93 9.84 -3.02
C ARG A 178 8.62 11.25 -3.52
N ALA A 179 8.86 11.53 -4.80
CA ALA A 179 8.52 12.82 -5.41
C ALA A 179 7.04 12.91 -5.85
N MET A 180 6.27 11.83 -5.82
CA MET A 180 4.86 11.86 -6.21
C MET A 180 3.99 12.51 -5.14
N PRO A 181 3.09 13.44 -5.51
CA PRO A 181 2.10 13.97 -4.57
C PRO A 181 1.27 12.86 -3.96
N GLY A 182 1.14 12.87 -2.64
CA GLY A 182 0.33 11.90 -1.91
C GLY A 182 1.03 10.59 -1.56
N VAL A 183 2.33 10.46 -1.80
CA VAL A 183 3.14 9.38 -1.21
C VAL A 183 3.68 9.84 0.15
N GLN A 184 3.28 9.19 1.23
CA GLN A 184 3.77 9.48 2.58
C GLN A 184 5.08 8.75 2.89
N TYR A 185 5.18 7.50 2.44
CA TYR A 185 6.31 6.63 2.72
C TYR A 185 6.56 5.71 1.53
N CYS A 186 7.84 5.49 1.21
CA CYS A 186 8.27 4.55 0.19
C CYS A 186 9.65 3.98 0.57
N ASP A 187 9.72 2.66 0.58
CA ASP A 187 10.94 1.90 0.79
C ASP A 187 11.03 0.71 -0.19
N ALA A 188 12.24 0.32 -0.58
CA ALA A 188 12.42 -0.87 -1.41
C ALA A 188 12.70 -2.07 -0.51
N ASN A 189 11.85 -3.09 -0.63
CA ASN A 189 12.14 -4.37 -0.01
C ASN A 189 13.00 -5.19 -0.96
N VAL A 190 14.31 -4.99 -0.90
CA VAL A 190 15.25 -5.84 -1.63
C VAL A 190 15.42 -7.12 -0.82
N ILE A 191 14.60 -8.13 -1.12
CA ILE A 191 14.83 -9.49 -0.63
C ILE A 191 16.09 -9.98 -1.36
N ALA A 192 17.25 -9.80 -0.74
CA ALA A 192 18.48 -10.39 -1.23
C ALA A 192 18.30 -11.90 -1.13
N ASP A 193 18.17 -12.55 -2.28
CA ASP A 193 18.12 -14.00 -2.38
C ASP A 193 19.42 -14.57 -1.77
N VAL A 194 19.31 -15.11 -0.55
CA VAL A 194 20.45 -15.56 0.26
C VAL A 194 21.01 -16.89 -0.29
N GLU A 195 20.29 -17.57 -1.18
CA GLU A 195 20.48 -19.00 -1.46
C GLU A 195 21.31 -19.31 -2.73
N SER A 196 22.19 -18.42 -3.16
CA SER A 196 23.01 -18.61 -4.38
C SER A 196 24.53 -18.50 -4.18
N ARG A 197 25.06 -18.98 -3.06
CA ARG A 197 26.52 -19.17 -2.87
C ARG A 197 26.88 -20.65 -2.80
#